data_AF-A0A818IBH4-F1
#
_entry.id   AF-A0A818IBH4-F1
#
_cell.length_a   1.000
_cell.length_b   1.000
_cell.length_c   1.000
_cell.angle_alpha   90.00
_cell.angle_beta   90.00
_cell.angle_gamma   90.00
#
_symmetry.space_group_name_H-M   'P 1'
#
loop_
_entity.id
_entity.type
_entity.pdbx_description
1 polymer ?
#
loop_
_entity_poly.entity_id
_entity_poly.type
_entity_poly.pdbx_seq_one_letter_code
_entity_poly.pdbx_strand_id
1 'polypeptide(L)'
;PYIERVTDSQYFQLRSVPNGSPEPPKKDSLLIYPRSKKMPYGHVAIITDVTTDYVHIAEQNNLYHYWPGDYARREQLRFHNGNYYIDDEDPIYGWMEIENNHELQPFDESNIDNILEQYL
;
A
#
# COMPACT_ATOMS: atom_id res chain seq x y z
N PRO A 1 9.99 6.97 -9.72
CA PRO A 1 9.06 6.04 -10.40
C PRO A 1 7.70 6.74 -10.54
N TYR A 2 6.85 6.33 -11.46
CA TYR A 2 5.53 6.93 -11.64
C TYR A 2 4.46 5.87 -11.82
N ILE A 3 3.21 6.25 -11.56
CA ILE A 3 2.01 5.53 -12.00
C ILE A 3 1.31 6.34 -13.07
N GLU A 4 0.56 5.65 -13.93
CA GLU A 4 -0.31 6.25 -14.93
C GLU A 4 -1.76 6.01 -14.52
N ARG A 5 -2.58 7.06 -14.53
CA ARG A 5 -4.01 6.92 -14.33
C ARG A 5 -4.69 6.47 -15.61
N VAL A 6 -5.49 5.42 -15.50
CA VAL A 6 -6.14 4.74 -16.63
C VAL A 6 -7.21 5.57 -17.36
N THR A 7 -7.74 6.62 -16.73
CA THR A 7 -8.84 7.43 -17.28
C THR A 7 -8.40 8.49 -18.27
N ASP A 8 -7.17 8.97 -18.14
CA ASP A 8 -6.67 10.14 -18.90
C ASP A 8 -5.16 10.10 -19.17
N SER A 9 -4.49 8.99 -18.87
CA SER A 9 -3.04 8.81 -19.03
C SER A 9 -2.19 9.84 -18.26
N GLN A 10 -2.74 10.50 -17.25
CA GLN A 10 -1.96 11.40 -16.42
C GLN A 10 -0.98 10.61 -15.55
N TYR A 11 0.26 11.11 -15.47
CA TYR A 11 1.32 10.51 -14.66
C TYR A 11 1.41 11.15 -13.28
N PHE A 12 1.59 10.32 -12.26
CA PHE A 12 1.81 10.75 -10.88
C PHE A 12 3.10 10.16 -10.32
N GLN A 13 3.87 10.98 -9.63
CA GLN A 13 5.12 10.54 -9.01
C GLN A 13 4.84 9.61 -7.83
N LEU A 14 5.65 8.57 -7.73
CA LEU A 14 5.70 7.68 -6.58
C LEU A 14 6.91 8.03 -5.72
N ARG A 15 6.66 8.25 -4.43
CA ARG A 15 7.68 8.48 -3.42
C ARG A 15 7.82 7.26 -2.52
N SER A 16 9.04 6.81 -2.30
CA SER A 16 9.34 5.73 -1.36
C SER A 16 9.69 6.31 0.01
N VAL A 17 9.09 5.77 1.06
CA VAL A 17 9.34 6.10 2.46
C VAL A 17 9.85 4.85 3.17
N PRO A 18 11.06 4.85 3.75
CA PRO A 18 11.62 3.66 4.37
C PRO A 18 10.90 3.32 5.67
N ASN A 19 10.85 2.02 6.02
CA ASN A 19 10.45 1.61 7.36
C ASN A 19 11.47 2.16 8.39
N GLY A 20 11.00 2.82 9.44
CA GLY A 20 11.85 3.63 10.33
C GLY A 20 12.02 5.08 9.90
N SER A 21 11.16 5.59 9.02
CA SER A 21 11.08 7.01 8.67
C SER A 21 10.47 7.85 9.80
N PRO A 22 10.84 9.14 9.96
CA PRO A 22 10.13 10.06 10.84
C PRO A 22 8.71 10.39 10.34
N GLU A 23 8.42 10.09 9.08
CA GLU A 23 7.09 10.24 8.50
C GLU A 23 6.24 8.98 8.78
N PRO A 24 4.98 9.13 9.23
CA PRO A 24 4.10 7.99 9.46
C PRO A 24 3.63 7.37 8.13
N PRO A 25 3.29 6.07 8.11
CA PRO A 25 2.60 5.48 6.98
C PRO A 25 1.23 6.14 6.78
N LYS A 26 0.74 6.12 5.54
CA LYS A 26 -0.55 6.66 5.18
C LYS A 26 -1.45 5.59 4.60
N LYS A 27 -2.74 5.76 4.81
CA LYS A 27 -3.77 5.05 4.05
C LYS A 27 -3.53 5.21 2.53
N ASP A 28 -3.88 4.17 1.79
CA ASP A 28 -3.73 4.03 0.33
C ASP A 28 -2.27 3.91 -0.16
N SER A 29 -1.32 3.70 0.75
CA SER A 29 0.08 3.45 0.39
C SER A 29 0.32 1.98 0.02
N LEU A 30 1.27 1.76 -0.89
CA LEU A 30 1.79 0.43 -1.23
C LEU A 30 2.84 0.02 -0.20
N LEU A 31 2.60 -1.04 0.58
CA LEU A 31 3.59 -1.61 1.51
C LEU A 31 4.47 -2.62 0.78
N ILE A 32 5.79 -2.46 0.86
CA ILE A 32 6.76 -3.21 0.03
C ILE A 32 7.67 -4.07 0.89
N TYR A 33 7.74 -5.36 0.55
CA TYR A 33 8.61 -6.35 1.20
C TYR A 33 9.75 -6.75 0.25
N PRO A 34 10.99 -6.86 0.75
CA PRO A 34 12.12 -7.35 -0.02
C PRO A 34 11.99 -8.85 -0.28
N ARG A 35 12.80 -9.34 -1.21
CA ARG A 35 13.01 -10.78 -1.35
C ARG A 35 13.60 -11.35 -0.07
N SER A 36 13.01 -12.42 0.43
CA SER A 36 13.47 -13.18 1.59
C SER A 36 13.45 -14.68 1.29
N LYS A 37 13.95 -15.49 2.22
CA LYS A 37 13.85 -16.96 2.10
C LYS A 37 12.39 -17.44 2.11
N LYS A 38 11.51 -16.77 2.86
CA LYS A 38 10.07 -17.05 2.90
C LYS A 38 9.35 -16.44 1.69
N MET A 39 9.77 -15.26 1.24
CA MET A 39 9.18 -14.51 0.13
C MET A 39 10.22 -14.33 -1.01
N PRO A 40 10.49 -15.36 -1.84
CA PRO A 40 11.57 -15.31 -2.82
C PRO A 40 11.39 -14.23 -3.90
N TYR A 41 10.17 -13.73 -4.09
CA TYR A 41 9.84 -12.66 -5.03
C TYR A 41 9.65 -11.30 -4.36
N GLY A 42 9.76 -11.24 -3.02
CA GLY A 42 9.24 -10.15 -2.22
C GLY A 42 7.72 -10.23 -2.14
N HIS A 43 7.10 -9.15 -1.69
CA HIS A 43 5.66 -9.05 -1.56
C HIS A 43 5.21 -7.59 -1.63
N VAL A 44 3.94 -7.38 -1.98
CA VAL A 44 3.31 -6.07 -2.01
C VAL A 44 1.92 -6.17 -1.41
N ALA A 45 1.56 -5.15 -0.62
CA ALA A 45 0.26 -5.04 0.01
C ALA A 45 -0.23 -3.58 0.01
N ILE A 46 -1.48 -3.37 0.39
CA ILE A 46 -2.09 -2.03 0.52
C ILE A 46 -2.33 -1.73 1.98
N ILE A 47 -1.91 -0.54 2.43
CA ILE A 47 -2.28 0.01 3.74
C ILE A 47 -3.69 0.60 3.62
N THR A 48 -4.71 -0.10 4.12
CA THR A 48 -6.12 0.34 4.01
C THR A 48 -6.53 1.31 5.10
N ASP A 49 -5.84 1.28 6.24
CA ASP A 49 -6.04 2.21 7.35
C ASP A 49 -4.80 2.28 8.25
N VAL A 50 -4.66 3.40 8.95
CA VAL A 50 -3.56 3.64 9.90
C VAL A 50 -4.15 4.17 11.21
N THR A 51 -4.01 3.37 12.26
CA THR A 51 -4.40 3.73 13.63
C THR A 51 -3.17 4.15 14.43
N THR A 52 -3.35 4.48 15.72
CA THR A 52 -2.22 4.81 16.60
C THR A 52 -1.26 3.64 16.79
N ASP A 53 -1.78 2.41 16.85
CA ASP A 53 -1.01 1.22 17.23
C ASP A 53 -0.86 0.19 16.09
N TYR A 54 -1.65 0.31 15.02
CA TYR A 54 -1.69 -0.68 13.94
C TYR A 54 -1.86 -0.04 12.57
N VAL A 55 -1.34 -0.74 11.56
CA VAL A 55 -1.76 -0.59 10.17
C VAL A 55 -2.67 -1.74 9.78
N HIS A 56 -3.75 -1.45 9.05
CA HIS A 56 -4.57 -2.46 8.40
C HIS A 56 -4.03 -2.73 6.99
N ILE A 57 -3.92 -4.00 6.63
CA ILE A 57 -3.28 -4.45 5.40
C ILE A 57 -4.26 -5.29 4.59
N ALA A 58 -4.48 -4.90 3.33
CA ALA A 58 -5.17 -5.72 2.32
C ALA A 58 -4.16 -6.25 1.29
N GLU A 59 -4.23 -7.54 0.99
CA GLU A 59 -3.28 -8.21 0.10
C GLU A 59 -3.80 -9.57 -0.37
N GLN A 60 -3.23 -10.09 -1.45
CA GLN A 60 -3.47 -11.46 -1.91
C GLN A 60 -2.17 -12.25 -1.88
N ASN A 61 -2.28 -13.59 -1.89
CA ASN A 61 -1.12 -14.50 -1.92
C ASN A 61 -0.18 -14.41 -0.69
N ASN A 62 -0.74 -14.09 0.48
CA ASN A 62 -0.02 -14.15 1.76
C ASN A 62 -0.76 -15.02 2.78
N LEU A 63 -1.93 -14.57 3.24
CA LEU A 63 -2.83 -15.36 4.10
C LEU A 63 -4.10 -15.77 3.34
N TYR A 64 -4.63 -16.96 3.66
CA TYR A 64 -5.71 -17.64 2.92
C TYR A 64 -7.00 -17.81 3.75
N HIS A 65 -7.27 -16.89 4.68
CA HIS A 65 -8.47 -16.90 5.51
C HIS A 65 -9.52 -15.90 5.03
N TYR A 66 -10.76 -16.06 5.51
CA TYR A 66 -11.80 -15.05 5.33
C TYR A 66 -11.47 -13.78 6.11
N TRP A 67 -11.59 -12.63 5.45
CA TRP A 67 -11.27 -11.37 6.08
C TRP A 67 -12.35 -10.97 7.09
N PRO A 68 -11.95 -10.45 8.26
CA PRO A 68 -12.92 -9.97 9.26
C PRO A 68 -13.58 -8.64 8.86
N GLY A 69 -13.06 -7.95 7.84
CA GLY A 69 -13.51 -6.64 7.38
C GLY A 69 -12.90 -6.28 6.02
N ASP A 70 -12.51 -5.03 5.84
CA ASP A 70 -11.85 -4.49 4.64
C ASP A 70 -10.32 -4.69 4.62
N TYR A 71 -9.79 -5.53 5.51
CA TYR A 71 -8.37 -5.85 5.62
C TYR A 71 -8.15 -7.35 5.85
N ALA A 72 -7.03 -7.87 5.32
CA ALA A 72 -6.60 -9.25 5.49
C ALA A 72 -6.01 -9.50 6.87
N ARG A 73 -5.15 -8.58 7.34
CA ARG A 73 -4.48 -8.63 8.63
C ARG A 73 -4.11 -7.24 9.12
N ARG A 74 -3.61 -7.16 10.35
CA ARG A 74 -3.08 -5.93 10.96
C ARG A 74 -1.66 -6.17 11.40
N GLU A 75 -0.82 -5.16 11.28
CA GLU A 75 0.55 -5.18 11.80
C GLU A 75 0.78 -4.04 12.77
N GLN A 76 1.66 -4.27 13.75
CA GLN A 76 1.93 -3.29 14.79
C GLN A 76 2.66 -2.08 14.18
N LEU A 77 2.12 -0.89 14.42
CA LEU A 77 2.79 0.37 14.20
C LEU A 77 3.44 0.81 15.52
N ARG A 78 4.75 1.03 15.50
CA ARG A 78 5.50 1.55 16.65
C ARG A 78 6.12 2.89 16.31
N PHE A 79 5.99 3.85 17.22
CA PHE A 79 6.77 5.08 17.19
C PHE A 79 7.89 4.99 18.21
N HIS A 80 9.15 5.01 17.76
CA HIS A 80 10.33 4.89 18.60
C HIS A 80 11.43 5.83 18.15
N ASN A 81 12.00 6.59 19.09
CA ASN A 81 13.08 7.56 18.85
C ASN A 81 12.81 8.53 17.68
N GLY A 82 11.56 8.97 17.54
CA GLY A 82 11.16 9.91 16.48
C GLY A 82 10.82 9.27 15.14
N ASN A 83 10.84 7.93 15.04
CA ASN A 83 10.63 7.20 13.79
C ASN A 83 9.49 6.19 13.91
N TYR A 84 8.78 5.95 12.80
CA TYR A 84 7.69 4.99 12.67
C TYR A 84 8.18 3.68 12.08
N TYR A 85 7.80 2.57 12.71
CA TYR A 85 8.11 1.22 12.29
C TYR A 85 6.82 0.40 12.17
N ILE A 86 6.60 -0.20 11.01
CA ILE A 86 5.66 -1.30 10.86
C ILE A 86 6.45 -2.58 11.16
N ASP A 87 6.03 -3.31 12.18
CA ASP A 87 6.63 -4.60 12.54
C ASP A 87 5.89 -5.73 11.83
N ASP A 88 6.65 -6.69 11.32
CA ASP A 88 6.13 -7.92 10.72
C ASP A 88 7.17 -9.04 10.98
N GLU A 89 6.74 -10.30 10.87
CA GLU A 89 7.65 -11.44 10.86
C GLU A 89 8.61 -11.41 9.67
N ASP A 90 8.17 -10.85 8.54
CA ASP A 90 8.99 -10.66 7.35
C ASP A 90 9.56 -9.22 7.26
N PRO A 91 10.78 -9.02 6.73
CA PRO A 91 11.35 -7.69 6.63
C PRO A 91 10.50 -6.77 5.75
N ILE A 92 10.44 -5.48 6.08
CA ILE A 92 9.73 -4.47 5.29
C ILE A 92 10.73 -3.42 4.81
N TYR A 93 10.73 -3.11 3.51
CA TYR A 93 11.52 -1.99 2.99
C TYR A 93 10.93 -0.65 3.41
N GLY A 94 9.61 -0.55 3.35
CA GLY A 94 8.86 0.66 3.65
C GLY A 94 7.58 0.69 2.83
N TRP A 95 7.06 1.88 2.58
CA TRP A 95 5.87 2.08 1.76
C TRP A 95 6.11 3.08 0.64
N MET A 96 5.26 3.04 -0.38
CA MET A 96 5.27 3.98 -1.49
C MET A 96 3.95 4.74 -1.53
N GLU A 97 4.07 6.06 -1.69
CA GLU A 97 2.97 7.01 -1.71
C GLU A 97 2.90 7.66 -3.09
N ILE A 98 1.69 7.90 -3.58
CA ILE A 98 1.46 8.74 -4.76
C ILE A 98 1.55 10.21 -4.29
N GLU A 99 2.45 11.01 -4.89
CA GLU A 99 2.69 12.41 -4.51
C GLU A 99 1.58 13.35 -5.00
N ASN A 100 0.31 13.00 -4.75
CA ASN A 100 -0.85 13.89 -4.88
C ASN A 100 -2.09 13.28 -4.20
N ASN A 101 -2.33 13.63 -2.93
CA ASN A 101 -3.47 13.09 -2.17
C ASN A 101 -4.84 13.46 -2.76
N HIS A 102 -4.95 14.50 -3.58
CA HIS A 102 -6.22 14.89 -4.19
C HIS A 102 -6.71 13.89 -5.24
N GLU A 103 -5.82 13.02 -5.72
CA GLU A 103 -6.08 12.06 -6.79
C GLU A 103 -6.35 10.65 -6.26
N LEU A 104 -6.37 10.48 -4.94
CA LEU A 104 -6.69 9.22 -4.26
C LEU A 104 -8.20 9.05 -4.01
N GLN A 105 -9.04 9.79 -4.75
CA GLN A 105 -10.48 9.63 -4.65
C GLN A 105 -10.89 8.26 -5.22
N PRO A 106 -11.94 7.64 -4.66
CA PRO A 106 -12.52 6.44 -5.24
C PRO A 106 -12.80 6.64 -6.73
N PHE A 107 -12.49 5.61 -7.51
CA PHE A 107 -12.73 5.59 -8.93
C PHE A 107 -14.23 5.77 -9.23
N ASP A 108 -14.55 6.70 -10.13
CA ASP A 108 -15.91 6.85 -10.65
C ASP A 108 -16.18 5.79 -11.71
N GLU A 109 -16.95 4.77 -11.32
CA GLU A 109 -17.29 3.63 -12.16
C GLU A 109 -18.32 3.96 -13.25
N SER A 110 -18.87 5.17 -13.29
CA SER A 110 -19.90 5.54 -14.28
C SER A 110 -19.44 5.40 -15.73
N ASN A 111 -18.13 5.42 -15.97
CA ASN A 111 -17.52 5.30 -17.31
C ASN A 111 -16.63 4.05 -17.46
N ILE A 112 -16.81 3.02 -16.62
CA ILE A 112 -15.90 1.88 -16.55
C ILE A 112 -15.80 1.09 -17.86
N ASP A 113 -16.90 0.93 -18.59
CA ASP A 113 -16.93 0.13 -19.83
C ASP A 113 -16.02 0.71 -20.91
N ASN A 114 -16.05 2.04 -21.10
CA ASN A 114 -15.19 2.73 -22.06
C ASN A 114 -13.70 2.64 -21.69
N ILE A 115 -13.39 2.61 -20.39
CA ILE A 115 -12.01 2.46 -19.91
C ILE A 115 -11.54 1.02 -20.10
N LEU A 116 -12.39 0.02 -19.91
CA LEU A 116 -12.01 -1.38 -20.08
C LEU A 116 -11.82 -1.76 -21.56
N GLU A 117 -12.60 -1.19 -22.48
CA GLU A 117 -12.45 -1.44 -23.91
C GLU A 117 -11.05 -1.11 -24.44
N GLN A 118 -10.35 -0.13 -23.86
CA GLN A 118 -8.99 0.22 -24.29
C GLN A 118 -7.91 -0.82 -23.88
N TYR A 119 -8.27 -1.80 -23.05
CA TYR A 119 -7.37 -2.85 -22.54
C TYR A 119 -7.70 -4.26 -23.07
N LEU A 120 -8.69 -4.40 -23.96
CA LEU A 120 -9.07 -5.63 -24.63
C LEU A 120 -8.45 -5.73 -26.03
#